data_AF-A0A956HRL1-F1
#
_entry.id   AF-A0A956HRL1-F1
#
_cell.length_a   1.000
_cell.length_b   1.000
_cell.length_c   1.000
_cell.angle_alpha   90.00
_cell.angle_beta   90.00
_cell.angle_gamma   90.00
#
_symmetry.space_group_name_H-M   'P 1'
#
loop_
_entity.id
_entity.type
_entity.pdbx_description
1 polymer ?
#
loop_
_entity_poly.entity_id
_entity_poly.type
_entity_poly.pdbx_seq_one_letter_code
_entity_poly.pdbx_strand_id
1 'polypeptide(L)' 'MSEPKPQPVPKIGIRGLSAWYADEQVLRAVDMDIDARGVTAIIGPSGCGKSTLIRCINR' A
#
# COMPACT_ATOMS: atom_id res chain seq x y z
N MET A 1 -31.74 14.85 -8.18
CA MET A 1 -31.07 13.78 -7.42
C MET A 1 -29.81 13.43 -8.20
N SER A 2 -28.63 13.79 -7.70
CA SER A 2 -27.38 13.45 -8.38
C SER A 2 -26.99 12.01 -8.05
N GLU A 3 -26.96 11.17 -9.07
CA GLU A 3 -26.41 9.82 -9.01
C GLU A 3 -24.97 9.85 -8.44
N PRO A 4 -24.60 8.96 -7.51
CA PRO A 4 -23.23 8.89 -7.05
C PRO A 4 -22.35 8.49 -8.23
N LYS A 5 -21.41 9.38 -8.60
CA LYS A 5 -20.39 9.03 -9.59
C LYS A 5 -19.68 7.76 -9.11
N PRO A 6 -19.50 6.74 -9.98
CA PRO A 6 -18.77 5.54 -9.59
C PRO A 6 -17.40 5.96 -9.09
N GLN A 7 -17.12 5.67 -7.82
CA GLN A 7 -15.81 5.92 -7.25
C GLN A 7 -14.83 4.97 -7.96
N PRO A 8 -13.66 5.46 -8.39
CA PRO A 8 -12.69 4.61 -9.05
C PRO A 8 -12.34 3.44 -8.12
N VAL A 9 -12.51 2.22 -8.62
CA VAL A 9 -12.12 1.02 -7.86
C VAL A 9 -10.59 0.99 -7.80
N PRO A 10 -9.99 0.88 -6.61
CA PRO A 10 -8.54 0.81 -6.49
C PRO A 10 -8.04 -0.42 -7.22
N LYS A 11 -6.95 -0.26 -7.98
CA LYS A 11 -6.35 -1.37 -8.73
C LYS A 11 -5.56 -2.30 -7.83
N ILE A 12 -5.01 -1.75 -6.74
CA ILE A 12 -4.31 -2.51 -5.71
C ILE A 12 -4.92 -2.11 -4.37
N GLY A 13 -5.46 -3.09 -3.66
CA GLY A 13 -5.92 -2.93 -2.29
C GLY A 13 -5.01 -3.73 -1.35
N ILE A 14 -4.36 -3.05 -0.42
CA ILE A 14 -3.54 -3.62 0.64
C ILE A 14 -4.37 -3.52 1.92
N ARG A 15 -4.56 -4.66 2.61
CA ARG A 15 -5.33 -4.72 3.86
C ARG A 15 -4.56 -5.49 4.93
N GLY A 16 -4.29 -4.85 6.06
CA GLY A 16 -3.62 -5.44 7.22
C GLY A 16 -2.22 -5.99 6.93
N LEU A 17 -1.51 -5.47 5.93
CA LEU A 17 -0.22 -6.03 5.51
C LEU A 17 0.83 -5.88 6.61
N SER A 18 1.31 -7.02 7.08
CA SER A 18 2.43 -7.09 8.02
C SER A 18 3.56 -7.91 7.42
N ALA A 19 4.80 -7.47 7.63
CA ALA A 19 5.98 -8.09 7.04
C ALA A 19 7.14 -8.06 8.01
N TRP A 20 7.92 -9.16 8.01
CA TRP A 20 9.04 -9.38 8.91
C TRP A 20 10.31 -9.73 8.14
N TYR A 21 11.45 -9.33 8.69
CA TYR A 21 12.75 -9.89 8.36
C TYR A 21 13.29 -10.57 9.61
N ALA A 22 13.40 -11.90 9.56
CA ALA A 22 13.65 -12.71 10.75
C ALA A 22 12.67 -12.32 11.88
N ASP A 23 13.20 -11.88 13.02
CA ASP A 23 12.40 -11.54 14.21
C ASP A 23 11.93 -10.06 14.21
N GLU A 24 12.38 -9.24 13.25
CA GLU A 24 12.03 -7.83 13.19
C GLU A 24 10.80 -7.58 12.32
N GLN A 25 9.75 -7.00 12.92
CA GLN A 25 8.57 -6.55 12.18
C GLN A 25 8.80 -5.19 11.52
N VAL A 26 8.89 -5.18 10.19
CA VAL A 26 9.15 -3.98 9.39
C VAL A 26 7.86 -3.29 8.94
N LEU A 27 6.82 -4.06 8.58
CA LEU A 27 5.49 -3.53 8.26
C LEU A 27 4.49 -4.00 9.32
N ARG A 28 3.66 -3.07 9.81
CA ARG A 28 2.71 -3.30 10.90
C ARG A 28 1.31 -2.93 10.41
N ALA A 29 0.53 -3.92 10.03
CA ALA A 29 -0.87 -3.79 9.61
C ALA A 29 -1.14 -2.60 8.66
N VAL A 30 -0.41 -2.56 7.54
CA VAL A 30 -0.54 -1.49 6.55
C VAL A 30 -1.81 -1.68 5.74
N ASP A 31 -2.66 -0.66 5.74
CA ASP A 31 -3.82 -0.51 4.86
C ASP A 31 -3.53 0.58 3.83
N MET A 32 -3.71 0.29 2.54
CA MET A 32 -3.48 1.25 1.46
C MET A 32 -4.28 0.87 0.22
N ASP A 33 -4.78 1.89 -0.48
CA ASP A 33 -5.37 1.74 -1.81
C ASP A 33 -4.53 2.50 -2.84
N ILE A 34 -4.29 1.87 -3.99
CA ILE A 34 -3.59 2.46 -5.12
C ILE A 34 -4.55 2.48 -6.31
N ASP A 35 -4.85 3.68 -6.78
CA ASP A 35 -5.75 3.92 -7.90
C ASP A 35 -5.21 3.31 -9.20
N ALA A 36 -6.12 2.93 -10.09
CA ALA A 36 -5.76 2.36 -11.40
C ALA A 36 -5.02 3.33 -12.31
N ARG A 37 -5.16 4.64 -12.08
CA ARG A 37 -4.58 5.71 -12.88
C ARG A 37 -3.97 6.74 -11.94
N GLY A 38 -2.71 7.07 -12.17
CA GLY A 38 -1.97 8.04 -11.38
C GLY A 38 -0.61 7.53 -10.97
N VAL A 39 0.14 8.41 -10.29
CA VAL A 39 1.45 8.09 -9.72
C VAL A 39 1.33 8.20 -8.21
N THR A 40 1.60 7.10 -7.51
CA THR A 40 1.63 7.07 -6.04
C THR A 40 3.08 7.06 -5.58
N ALA A 41 3.47 8.05 -4.77
CA ALA A 41 4.81 8.15 -4.20
C ALA A 41 4.83 7.61 -2.75
N ILE A 42 5.74 6.68 -2.47
CA ILE A 42 5.98 6.16 -1.11
C ILE A 42 7.24 6.82 -0.57
N ILE A 43 7.09 7.69 0.44
CA ILE A 43 8.18 8.52 1.00
C ILE A 43 8.30 8.26 2.51
N GLY A 44 9.52 8.33 3.04
CA GLY A 44 9.81 8.13 4.45
C GLY A 44 11.30 7.96 4.73
N PRO A 45 11.74 8.05 6.00
CA PRO A 45 13.15 7.94 6.39
C PRO A 45 13.75 6.58 6.02
N SER A 46 15.08 6.48 6.00
CA SER A 46 15.75 5.19 5.76
C SER A 46 15.31 4.15 6.81
N GLY A 47 15.15 2.90 6.39
CA GLY A 47 14.72 1.81 7.27
C GLY A 47 13.21 1.70 7.54
N CYS A 48 12.38 2.66 7.13
CA CYS A 48 10.93 2.63 7.45
C CYS A 48 10.09 1.61 6.65
N GLY A 49 10.69 0.69 5.91
CA GLY A 49 9.97 -0.38 5.22
C GLY A 49 9.45 -0.09 3.80
N LYS A 50 9.81 1.04 3.16
CA LYS A 50 9.37 1.38 1.79
C LYS A 50 9.63 0.28 0.77
N SER A 51 10.89 -0.17 0.68
CA SER A 51 11.28 -1.23 -0.25
C SER A 51 10.65 -2.57 0.14
N THR A 52 10.35 -2.80 1.42
CA THR A 52 9.61 -3.97 1.89
C THR A 52 8.17 -3.94 1.38
N LEU A 53 7.48 -2.81 1.49
CA LEU A 53 6.13 -2.60 0.97
C LEU A 53 6.08 -2.82 -0.55
N ILE A 54 7.00 -2.22 -1.31
CA ILE A 54 7.07 -2.41 -2.77
C ILE A 54 7.34 -3.88 -3.13
N ARG A 55 8.22 -4.57 -2.40
CA ARG A 55 8.45 -6.01 -2.60
C ARG A 55 7.23 -6.86 -2.32
N CYS A 56 6.41 -6.49 -1.34
CA CYS A 56 5.14 -7.19 -1.07
C CYS A 56 4.12 -6.98 -2.21
N ILE A 57 4.12 -5.82 -2.88
CA ILE A 57 3.25 -5.53 -4.02
C ILE A 57 3.68 -6.27 -5.29
N ASN A 58 5.00 -6.44 -5.50
CA ASN A 58 5.56 -7.05 -6.72
C ASN A 58 5.74 -8.58 -6.65
N ARG A 59 5.09 -9.27 -5.72
CA ARG A 59 5.03 -10.75 -5.71
C ARG A 59 3.87 -11.24 -6.55
#